data_AF-A0A6G7WGM9-F1
#
_entry.id   AF-A0A6G7WGM9-F1
#
_cell.length_a   1.000
_cell.length_b   1.000
_cell.length_c   1.000
_cell.angle_alpha   90.00
_cell.angle_beta   90.00
_cell.angle_gamma   90.00
#
_symmetry.space_group_name_H-M   'P 1'
#
loop_
_entity.id
_entity.type
_entity.pdbx_description
1 polymer ?
#
loop_
_entity_poly.entity_id
_entity_poly.type
_entity_poly.pdbx_seq_one_letter_code
_entity_poly.pdbx_strand_id
1 'polypeptide(L)' 'MASVTQRIKQIKQPRGGYINPNMFTIVKMDSLNNLNDTENIHASLIGLAVVYRNSNEIVQT' A
#
# COMPACT_ATOMS: atom_id res chain seq x y z
N MET A 1 23.97 6.58 21.57
CA MET A 1 22.69 6.30 20.89
C MET A 1 22.02 7.63 20.58
N ALA A 2 21.68 7.90 19.31
CA ALA A 2 20.98 9.14 18.95
C ALA A 2 19.47 8.91 19.11
N SER A 3 18.82 9.72 19.95
CA SER A 3 17.37 9.68 20.16
C SER A 3 16.62 10.03 18.87
N VAL A 4 15.44 9.44 18.67
CA VAL A 4 14.52 9.77 17.57
C VAL A 4 14.22 11.28 17.55
N THR A 5 14.11 11.92 18.72
CA THR A 5 13.93 13.38 18.82
C THR A 5 15.16 14.18 18.35
N GLN A 6 16.36 13.62 18.48
CA GLN A 6 17.60 14.24 17.99
C GLN A 6 17.73 14.11 16.47
N ARG A 7 17.30 12.96 15.91
CA ARG A 7 17.30 12.68 14.47
C ARG A 7 16.32 13.60 13.70
N ILE A 8 15.14 13.86 14.26
CA ILE A 8 14.11 14.72 13.64
C ILE A 8 14.57 16.19 13.53
N LYS A 9 15.39 16.69 14.46
CA LYS A 9 15.94 18.06 14.39
C LYS A 9 16.97 18.24 13.26
N GLN A 10 17.71 17.17 12.95
CA GLN A 10 18.74 17.17 11.91
C GLN A 10 18.14 16.98 10.51
N ILE A 11 17.06 16.20 10.42
CA ILE A 11 16.38 15.89 9.16
C ILE A 11 15.09 16.72 9.10
N LYS A 12 15.16 17.91 8.51
CA LYS A 12 13.95 18.65 8.14
C LYS A 12 13.31 17.95 6.95
N GLN A 13 12.06 17.52 7.10
CA GLN A 13 11.32 16.97 5.97
C GLN A 13 11.30 18.00 4.82
N PRO A 14 11.54 17.58 3.56
CA PRO A 14 11.44 18.47 2.43
C PRO A 14 10.02 19.01 2.39
N ARG A 15 9.91 20.33 2.58
CA ARG A 15 8.63 21.04 2.44
C ARG A 15 8.39 21.21 0.94
N GLY A 16 7.72 20.23 0.36
CA GLY A 16 7.20 20.30 -1.01
C GLY A 16 5.68 20.36 -0.92
N GLY A 17 5.08 21.40 -1.51
CA GLY A 17 3.64 21.45 -1.70
C GLY A 17 3.16 20.24 -2.50
N TYR A 18 1.88 19.92 -2.38
CA TYR A 18 1.24 18.88 -3.18
C TYR A 18 1.67 19.05 -4.64
N ILE A 19 2.26 17.99 -5.23
CA ILE A 19 2.59 17.97 -6.66
C ILE A 19 1.29 18.32 -7.39
N ASN A 20 1.36 19.29 -8.30
CA ASN A 20 0.17 19.78 -9.00
C ASN A 20 -0.60 18.60 -9.61
N PRO A 21 -1.85 18.35 -9.21
CA PRO A 21 -2.67 17.25 -9.74
C PRO A 21 -2.72 17.22 -11.27
N ASN A 22 -2.59 18.39 -11.92
CA ASN A 22 -2.58 18.53 -13.37
C ASN A 22 -1.33 17.95 -14.05
N MET A 23 -0.27 17.63 -13.30
CA MET A 23 0.91 16.94 -13.84
C MET A 23 0.76 15.41 -13.84
N PHE A 24 -0.32 14.89 -13.24
CA PHE A 24 -0.58 13.45 -13.24
C PHE A 24 -1.47 13.08 -14.41
N THR A 25 -1.12 12.00 -15.10
CA THR A 25 -1.98 11.39 -16.11
C THR A 25 -3.05 10.57 -15.41
N ILE A 26 -4.32 10.93 -15.63
CA ILE A 26 -5.46 10.14 -15.16
C ILE A 26 -5.54 8.88 -16.03
N VAL A 27 -5.00 7.78 -15.53
CA VAL A 27 -5.23 6.46 -16.11
C VAL A 27 -6.50 5.91 -15.48
N LYS A 28 -7.63 6.05 -16.17
CA LYS A 28 -8.85 5.33 -15.78
C LYS A 28 -8.64 3.87 -16.13
N MET A 29 -8.60 3.04 -15.10
CA MET A 29 -8.72 1.60 -15.26
C MET A 29 -10.21 1.33 -15.43
N ASP A 30 -10.70 1.41 -16.67
CA ASP A 30 -12.06 1.00 -17.01
C ASP A 30 -12.10 -0.52 -16.85
N SER A 31 -12.38 -0.98 -15.63
CA SER A 31 -12.66 -2.37 -15.33
C SER A 31 -13.97 -2.73 -16.04
N LEU A 32 -13.86 -3.17 -17.29
CA LEU A 32 -15.02 -3.49 -18.13
C LEU A 32 -15.73 -4.79 -17.74
N ASN A 33 -15.24 -5.48 -16.72
CA ASN A 33 -15.88 -6.69 -16.23
C ASN A 33 -16.16 -6.46 -14.75
N ASN A 34 -17.43 -6.45 -14.35
CA ASN A 34 -17.80 -6.78 -12.98
C ASN A 34 -17.08 -8.09 -12.66
N LEU A 35 -16.06 -8.04 -11.81
CA LEU A 35 -15.45 -9.23 -11.25
C LEU A 35 -16.49 -9.84 -10.31
N ASN A 36 -17.35 -10.66 -10.91
CA ASN A 36 -18.35 -11.53 -10.29
C ASN A 36 -19.30 -10.83 -9.28
N ASP A 37 -20.52 -10.53 -9.74
CA ASP A 37 -21.60 -9.92 -8.92
C ASP A 37 -21.95 -10.74 -7.65
N THR A 38 -21.51 -11.99 -7.56
CA THR A 38 -21.70 -12.91 -6.41
C THR A 38 -20.42 -13.64 -6.00
N GLU A 39 -19.24 -13.00 -6.03
CA GLU A 39 -18.07 -13.52 -5.33
C GLU A 39 -18.05 -13.11 -3.85
N ASN A 40 -18.92 -13.72 -3.05
CA ASN A 40 -18.80 -13.63 -1.60
C ASN A 40 -17.77 -14.65 -1.08
N ILE A 41 -16.49 -14.31 -1.21
CA ILE A 41 -15.43 -15.08 -0.55
C ILE A 41 -15.58 -14.87 0.96
N HIS A 42 -15.83 -15.95 1.71
CA HIS A 42 -15.92 -15.87 3.17
C HIS A 42 -14.63 -15.28 3.75
N ALA A 43 -14.76 -14.30 4.65
CA ALA A 43 -13.63 -13.51 5.19
C ALA A 43 -12.46 -14.37 5.70
N SER A 44 -12.73 -15.58 6.22
CA SER A 44 -11.69 -16.52 6.65
C SER A 44 -10.76 -16.97 5.52
N LEU A 45 -11.26 -17.14 4.29
CA LEU A 45 -10.44 -17.57 3.16
C LEU A 45 -9.44 -16.47 2.75
N ILE A 46 -9.87 -15.20 2.79
CA ILE A 46 -9.00 -14.04 2.55
C ILE A 46 -7.92 -13.96 3.63
N GLY A 47 -8.30 -14.16 4.90
CA GLY A 47 -7.36 -14.20 6.01
C GLY A 47 -6.27 -15.27 5.84
N LEU A 48 -6.66 -16.48 5.42
CA LEU A 48 -5.72 -17.57 5.15
C LEU A 48 -4.78 -17.26 3.97
N ALA A 49 -5.30 -16.68 2.89
CA ALA A 49 -4.48 -16.31 1.73
C ALA A 49 -3.42 -15.26 2.08
N VAL A 50 -3.78 -14.25 2.89
CA VAL A 50 -2.85 -13.21 3.37
C VAL A 50 -1.80 -13.81 4.32
N VAL A 51 -2.20 -14.68 5.25
CA VAL A 51 -1.26 -15.37 6.15
C VAL A 51 -0.27 -16.21 5.34
N TYR A 52 -0.75 -17.02 4.39
CA TYR A 52 0.11 -17.87 3.58
C TYR A 52 1.06 -17.07 2.69
N ARG A 53 0.61 -15.95 2.11
CA ARG A 53 1.46 -15.05 1.34
C ARG A 53 2.58 -14.46 2.21
N ASN A 54 2.21 -13.90 3.36
CA ASN A 54 3.16 -13.29 4.28
C ASN A 54 4.15 -14.32 4.84
N SER A 55 3.71 -15.55 5.12
CA SER A 55 4.60 -16.64 5.56
C SER A 55 5.59 -17.07 4.49
N ASN A 56 5.20 -17.10 3.21
CA ASN A 56 6.13 -17.41 2.12
C ASN A 56 7.16 -16.30 1.88
N GLU A 57 6.79 -15.04 2.11
CA GLU A 57 7.74 -13.92 2.03
C GLU A 57 8.77 -13.96 3.19
N ILE A 58 8.36 -14.43 4.38
CA ILE A 58 9.25 -14.57 5.54
C ILE A 58 10.21 -15.76 5.40
N VAL A 59 9.85 -16.82 4.68
CA VAL A 59 10.71 -18.01 4.47
C VAL A 59 11.76 -17.79 3.36
N GLN A 60 11.64 -16.73 2.55
CA GLN A 60 12.60 -16.40 1.48
C GLN A 60 13.68 -15.39 1.90
N THR A 61 13.77 -15.01 3.18
CA THR A 61 14.82 -14.13 3.72
C THR A 61 15.70 -14.89 4.70
#